data_AF-A0A7S0WVX4-F1
#
_entry.id   AF-A0A7S0WVX4-F1
#
_cell.length_a   1.000
_cell.length_b   1.000
_cell.length_c   1.000
_cell.angle_alpha   90.00
_cell.angle_beta   90.00
_cell.angle_gamma   90.00
#
_symmetry.space_group_name_H-M   'P 1'
#
loop_
_entity.id
_entity.type
_entity.pdbx_description
1 polymer ?
#
loop_
_entity_poly.entity_id
_entity_poly.type
_entity_poly.pdbx_seq_one_letter_code
_entity_poly.pdbx_strand_id
1 'polypeptide(L)'
;PPHYEYWASGQLPAAKVNGSFFDDFASHLFDTTPADKYPVSMWLFDCWGGKHLGATSGPTSFSRPSGEIGWLHMVGYLDPSLHDAAKAVARGSKVAMVKYGGEPETYCNLVNSEDVVE
;
A
#
# COMPACT_ATOMS: atom_id res chain seq x y z
N PRO A 1 15.85 -19.80 0.48
CA PRO A 1 14.98 -19.84 1.67
C PRO A 1 13.55 -19.50 1.28
N PRO A 2 12.52 -20.18 1.81
CA PRO A 2 11.15 -19.67 1.69
C PRO A 2 11.10 -18.27 2.31
N HIS A 3 10.39 -17.36 1.66
CA HIS A 3 10.01 -16.08 2.24
C HIS A 3 8.49 -16.03 2.27
N TYR A 4 7.98 -15.24 3.20
CA TYR A 4 6.56 -14.99 3.38
C TYR A 4 6.30 -13.51 3.22
N GLU A 5 5.09 -13.17 2.79
CA GLU A 5 4.71 -11.79 2.55
C GLU A 5 3.27 -11.53 2.97
N TYR A 6 3.07 -10.36 3.56
CA TYR A 6 1.77 -9.71 3.66
C TYR A 6 1.83 -8.45 2.80
N TRP A 7 0.73 -8.08 2.16
CA TRP A 7 0.70 -6.79 1.48
C TRP A 7 -0.59 -6.03 1.72
N ALA A 8 -0.44 -4.70 1.74
CA ALA A 8 -1.52 -3.73 1.77
C ALA A 8 -1.37 -2.80 0.57
N SER A 9 -2.48 -2.44 -0.06
CA SER A 9 -2.47 -1.54 -1.21
C SER A 9 -3.68 -0.60 -1.21
N GLY A 10 -3.57 0.43 -2.04
CA GLY A 10 -4.64 1.38 -2.27
C GLY A 10 -4.24 2.46 -3.26
N GLN A 11 -4.96 3.58 -3.18
CA GLN A 11 -4.71 4.78 -3.96
C GLN A 11 -4.64 6.01 -3.07
N LEU A 12 -3.93 7.03 -3.55
CA LEU A 12 -3.79 8.35 -2.93
C LEU A 12 -4.07 9.44 -3.98
N PRO A 13 -4.71 10.56 -3.60
CA PRO A 13 -4.74 11.76 -4.43
C PRO A 13 -3.34 12.37 -4.50
N ALA A 14 -2.86 12.78 -5.68
CA ALA A 14 -1.50 13.33 -5.81
C ALA A 14 -1.32 14.61 -4.96
N ALA A 15 -2.38 15.40 -4.83
CA ALA A 15 -2.41 16.60 -3.97
C ALA A 15 -2.12 16.34 -2.48
N LYS A 16 -2.17 15.07 -2.03
CA LYS A 16 -1.89 14.66 -0.65
C LYS A 16 -0.47 14.13 -0.45
N VAL A 17 0.26 13.87 -1.53
CA VAL A 17 1.67 13.45 -1.50
C VAL A 17 2.56 14.69 -1.47
N ASN A 18 2.92 15.13 -0.27
CA ASN A 18 3.72 16.34 -0.01
C ASN A 18 4.87 16.07 0.98
N GLY A 19 5.61 17.10 1.40
CA GLY A 19 6.75 16.93 2.33
C GLY A 19 6.38 16.21 3.62
N SER A 20 5.27 16.58 4.27
CA SER A 20 4.80 15.93 5.50
C SER A 20 4.42 14.47 5.28
N PHE A 21 3.88 14.13 4.11
CA PHE A 21 3.66 12.74 3.73
C PHE A 21 4.98 11.96 3.72
N PHE A 22 6.03 12.50 3.09
CA PHE A 22 7.33 11.82 3.03
C PHE A 22 7.99 11.68 4.40
N ASP A 23 7.88 12.69 5.27
CA ASP A 23 8.44 12.64 6.64
C ASP A 23 7.76 11.57 7.51
N ASP A 24 6.42 11.56 7.50
CA ASP A 24 5.63 10.55 8.21
C ASP A 24 5.85 9.15 7.60
N PHE A 25 5.95 9.08 6.28
CA PHE A 25 6.16 7.84 5.56
C PHE A 25 7.51 7.21 5.90
N ALA A 26 8.59 7.99 5.85
CA ALA A 26 9.93 7.51 6.21
C ALA A 26 9.96 7.01 7.66
N SER A 27 9.35 7.76 8.59
CA SER A 27 9.24 7.35 10.00
C SER A 27 8.47 6.04 10.14
N HIS A 28 7.31 5.93 9.50
CA HIS A 28 6.50 4.71 9.51
C HIS A 28 7.26 3.51 8.93
N LEU A 29 8.00 3.67 7.83
CA LEU A 29 8.80 2.62 7.20
C LEU A 29 9.84 2.06 8.18
N PHE A 30 10.65 2.93 8.78
CA PHE A 30 11.73 2.49 9.67
C PHE A 30 11.21 1.91 10.99
N ASP A 31 10.12 2.45 11.54
CA ASP A 31 9.56 1.98 12.80
C ASP A 31 8.80 0.66 12.66
N THR A 32 8.08 0.47 11.56
CA THR A 32 7.18 -0.68 11.39
C THR A 32 7.77 -1.83 10.58
N THR A 33 8.79 -1.55 9.75
CA THR A 33 9.50 -2.58 8.98
C THR A 33 11.01 -2.59 9.23
N PRO A 34 11.45 -2.84 10.47
CA PRO A 34 12.88 -2.93 10.77
C PRO A 34 13.51 -4.12 10.02
N ALA A 35 14.68 -3.88 9.42
CA ALA A 35 15.32 -4.79 8.47
C ALA A 35 15.77 -6.13 9.07
N ASP A 36 15.97 -6.21 10.38
CA ASP A 36 16.30 -7.45 11.09
C ASP A 36 15.10 -8.42 11.15
N LYS A 37 13.87 -7.90 11.14
CA LYS A 37 12.63 -8.70 11.15
C LYS A 37 12.04 -8.85 9.77
N TYR A 38 12.08 -7.79 8.96
CA TYR A 38 11.42 -7.72 7.66
C TYR A 38 12.42 -7.37 6.55
N PRO A 39 13.43 -8.22 6.30
CA PRO A 39 14.57 -7.89 5.43
C PRO A 39 14.20 -7.74 3.96
N VAL A 40 13.01 -8.16 3.55
CA VAL A 40 12.56 -8.13 2.15
C VAL A 40 11.29 -7.29 1.97
N SER A 41 10.99 -6.40 2.92
CA SER A 41 9.89 -5.44 2.78
C SER A 41 10.17 -4.40 1.71
N MET A 42 9.10 -3.97 1.03
CA MET A 42 9.16 -3.01 -0.06
C MET A 42 7.94 -2.10 -0.03
N TRP A 43 8.17 -0.83 -0.33
CA TRP A 43 7.11 0.10 -0.69
C TRP A 43 7.25 0.52 -2.14
N LEU A 44 6.12 0.59 -2.82
CA LEU A 44 6.04 0.96 -4.22
C LEU A 44 4.94 2.00 -4.38
N PHE A 45 5.27 3.08 -5.09
CA PHE A 45 4.36 4.15 -5.43
C PHE A 45 4.37 4.31 -6.95
N ASP A 46 3.23 4.04 -7.56
CA ASP A 46 3.05 4.16 -9.00
C ASP A 46 2.28 5.42 -9.31
N CYS A 47 2.84 6.28 -10.17
CA CYS A 47 2.11 7.42 -10.70
C CYS A 47 1.06 6.94 -11.71
N TRP A 48 -0.20 7.19 -11.40
CA TRP A 48 -1.37 6.95 -12.22
C TRP A 48 -1.99 8.28 -12.68
N GLY A 49 -3.07 8.19 -13.44
CA GLY A 49 -3.94 9.35 -13.67
C GLY A 49 -3.81 10.01 -15.04
N GLY A 50 -2.62 10.12 -15.66
CA GLY A 50 -2.37 10.87 -16.91
C GLY A 50 -3.47 10.81 -18.01
N LYS A 51 -3.28 9.99 -19.06
CA LYS A 51 -4.33 9.82 -20.08
C LYS A 51 -5.54 9.06 -19.57
N HIS A 52 -5.40 8.33 -18.47
CA HIS A 52 -6.48 7.51 -17.90
C HIS A 52 -7.62 8.37 -17.35
N LEU A 53 -7.34 9.47 -16.65
CA LEU A 53 -8.36 10.39 -16.15
C LEU A 53 -9.07 11.15 -17.27
N GLY A 54 -8.36 11.42 -18.38
CA GLY A 54 -8.94 12.06 -19.57
C GLY A 54 -9.75 11.13 -20.47
N ALA A 55 -9.51 9.81 -20.41
CA ALA A 55 -10.15 8.81 -21.27
C ALA A 55 -11.37 8.12 -20.62
N THR A 56 -11.57 8.27 -19.31
CA THR A 56 -12.72 7.70 -18.59
C THR A 56 -13.87 8.70 -18.51
N SER A 57 -14.45 9.08 -19.64
CA SER A 57 -15.72 9.83 -19.68
C SER A 57 -16.96 8.90 -19.56
N GLY A 58 -16.74 7.63 -19.21
CA GLY A 58 -17.80 6.62 -19.05
C GLY A 58 -17.51 5.68 -17.88
N PRO A 59 -18.55 4.98 -17.36
CA PRO A 59 -18.41 4.05 -16.25
C PRO A 59 -17.64 2.82 -16.73
N THR A 60 -16.33 2.80 -16.51
CA THR A 60 -15.55 1.58 -16.66
C THR A 60 -15.35 1.00 -15.27
N SER A 61 -15.19 -0.32 -15.16
CA SER A 61 -14.79 -0.96 -13.90
C SER A 61 -13.43 -0.46 -13.37
N PHE A 62 -12.72 0.35 -14.16
CA PHE A 62 -11.43 0.97 -13.86
C PHE A 62 -11.50 2.49 -13.68
N SER A 63 -12.67 3.13 -13.82
CA SER A 63 -12.78 4.59 -13.69
C SER A 63 -12.62 4.98 -12.23
N ARG A 64 -11.47 5.59 -11.91
CA ARG A 64 -11.11 6.03 -10.55
C ARG A 64 -10.67 7.48 -10.60
N PRO A 65 -11.63 8.42 -10.57
CA PRO A 65 -11.34 9.84 -10.78
C PRO A 65 -10.49 10.48 -9.66
N SER A 66 -10.33 9.82 -8.50
CA SER A 66 -9.57 10.33 -7.35
C SER A 66 -8.16 9.74 -7.18
N GLY A 67 -7.85 8.61 -7.81
CA GLY A 67 -6.61 7.86 -7.57
C GLY A 67 -5.51 8.19 -8.59
N GLU A 68 -4.66 9.16 -8.25
CA GLU A 68 -3.52 9.56 -9.10
C GLU A 68 -2.22 8.86 -8.71
N ILE A 69 -2.13 8.30 -7.50
CA ILE A 69 -0.97 7.55 -7.04
C ILE A 69 -1.47 6.19 -6.53
N GLY A 70 -1.03 5.10 -7.14
CA GLY A 70 -1.17 3.77 -6.57
C GLY A 70 -0.07 3.53 -5.53
N TRP A 71 -0.39 2.85 -4.44
CA TRP A 71 0.61 2.46 -3.45
C TRP A 71 0.47 0.98 -3.07
N LEU A 72 1.61 0.37 -2.77
CA LEU A 72 1.73 -1.00 -2.28
C LEU A 72 2.78 -1.02 -1.18
N HIS A 73 2.43 -1.62 -0.04
CA HIS A 73 3.36 -2.05 0.97
C HIS A 73 3.38 -3.56 1.01
N MET A 74 4.55 -4.14 0.74
CA MET A 74 4.84 -5.55 0.93
C MET A 74 5.69 -5.71 2.20
N VAL A 75 5.15 -6.40 3.20
CA VAL A 75 5.81 -6.75 4.46
C VAL A 75 6.40 -8.14 4.31
N GLY A 76 7.70 -8.20 4.03
CA GLY A 76 8.40 -9.44 3.68
C GLY A 76 9.24 -9.98 4.83
N TYR A 77 9.06 -11.26 5.20
CA TYR A 77 9.70 -11.88 6.36
C TYR A 77 10.17 -13.32 6.08
N LEU A 78 11.17 -13.77 6.84
CA LEU A 78 11.76 -15.11 6.73
C LEU A 78 11.39 -16.03 7.89
N ASP A 79 11.14 -15.47 9.09
CA ASP A 79 10.74 -16.21 10.27
C ASP A 79 9.20 -16.34 10.32
N PRO A 80 8.63 -17.56 10.15
CA PRO A 80 7.19 -17.75 10.14
C PRO A 80 6.50 -17.36 11.45
N SER A 81 7.22 -17.28 12.57
CA SER A 81 6.66 -16.79 13.84
C SER A 81 6.20 -15.33 13.78
N LEU A 82 6.67 -14.57 12.79
CA LEU A 82 6.32 -13.18 12.57
C LEU A 82 5.00 -13.00 11.79
N HIS A 83 4.30 -14.07 11.41
CA HIS A 83 3.11 -14.01 10.55
C HIS A 83 2.04 -13.02 11.03
N ASP A 84 1.59 -13.14 12.28
CA ASP A 84 0.57 -12.24 12.84
C ASP A 84 1.08 -10.80 13.00
N ALA A 85 2.36 -10.64 13.33
CA ALA A 85 3.00 -9.34 13.44
C ALA A 85 3.10 -8.65 12.08
N ALA A 86 3.50 -9.37 11.03
CA ALA A 86 3.57 -8.88 9.66
C ALA A 86 2.19 -8.45 9.14
N LYS A 87 1.16 -9.25 9.43
CA LYS A 87 -0.24 -8.90 9.15
C LYS A 87 -0.66 -7.60 9.84
N ALA A 88 -0.30 -7.43 11.11
CA ALA A 88 -0.59 -6.20 11.86
C ALA A 88 0.14 -4.98 11.27
N VAL A 89 1.38 -5.14 10.81
CA VAL A 89 2.13 -4.07 10.12
C VAL A 89 1.41 -3.65 8.84
N ALA A 90 1.02 -4.59 7.98
CA ALA A 90 0.30 -4.29 6.75
C ALA A 90 -1.02 -3.53 7.00
N ARG A 91 -1.77 -3.92 8.05
CA ARG A 91 -2.98 -3.19 8.50
C ARG A 91 -2.66 -1.77 8.97
N GLY A 92 -1.60 -1.61 9.75
CA GLY A 92 -1.14 -0.30 10.22
C GLY A 92 -0.83 0.64 9.05
N SER A 93 -0.26 0.12 7.98
CA SER A 93 0.02 0.88 6.75
C SER A 93 -1.24 1.38 6.05
N LYS A 94 -2.33 0.61 6.01
CA LYS A 94 -3.64 1.11 5.52
C LYS A 94 -4.10 2.33 6.33
N VAL A 95 -4.06 2.23 7.66
CA VAL A 95 -4.48 3.31 8.56
C VAL A 95 -3.63 4.56 8.35
N ALA A 96 -2.31 4.39 8.18
CA ALA A 96 -1.39 5.48 7.88
C ALA A 96 -1.74 6.18 6.56
N MET A 97 -2.08 5.42 5.51
CA MET A 97 -2.45 5.98 4.20
C MET A 97 -3.81 6.69 4.22
N VAL A 98 -4.78 6.23 5.02
CA VAL A 98 -6.09 6.90 5.19
C VAL A 98 -5.94 8.34 5.71
N LYS A 99 -4.96 8.61 6.59
CA LYS A 99 -4.64 9.98 7.06
C LYS A 99 -4.40 10.95 5.89
N TYR A 100 -3.85 10.43 4.78
CA TYR A 100 -3.50 11.18 3.58
C TYR A 100 -4.59 11.13 2.51
N GLY A 101 -5.83 10.78 2.89
CA GLY A 101 -6.93 10.60 1.93
C GLY A 101 -6.76 9.36 1.08
N GLY A 102 -5.97 8.38 1.56
CA GLY A 102 -5.82 7.11 0.90
C GLY A 102 -7.13 6.33 0.91
N GLU A 103 -7.49 5.77 -0.24
CA GLU A 103 -8.58 4.82 -0.39
C GLU A 103 -7.94 3.42 -0.41
N PRO A 104 -8.09 2.60 0.66
CA PRO A 104 -7.62 1.22 0.66
C PRO A 104 -8.41 0.39 -0.36
N GLU A 105 -7.85 -0.76 -0.76
CA GLU A 105 -8.63 -1.80 -1.49
C GLU A 105 -9.14 -1.36 -2.86
N THR A 106 -8.52 -0.32 -3.42
CA THR A 106 -8.98 0.20 -4.69
C THR A 106 -8.57 -0.72 -5.84
N TYR A 107 -7.39 -1.32 -5.88
CA TYR A 107 -6.99 -2.07 -7.08
C TYR A 107 -7.28 -3.57 -6.98
N CYS A 108 -8.23 -4.07 -7.80
CA CYS A 108 -8.69 -5.46 -7.73
C CYS A 108 -7.62 -6.51 -8.06
N ASN A 109 -6.53 -6.14 -8.75
CA ASN A 109 -5.40 -7.04 -9.01
C ASN A 109 -4.42 -7.09 -7.82
N LEU A 110 -4.62 -6.26 -6.79
CA LEU A 110 -3.86 -6.24 -5.55
C LEU A 110 -4.83 -6.39 -4.36
N VAL A 111 -5.62 -7.48 -4.38
CA VAL A 111 -6.43 -7.90 -3.23
C VAL A 111 -5.49 -8.01 -2.04
N ASN A 112 -5.77 -7.35 -0.92
CA ASN A 112 -4.86 -7.47 0.22
C ASN A 112 -4.89 -8.89 0.74
N SER A 113 -3.75 -9.40 1.14
CA SER A 113 -3.63 -10.79 1.60
C SER A 113 -4.43 -11.07 2.87
N GLU A 114 -4.93 -10.05 3.57
CA GLU A 114 -5.86 -10.22 4.69
C GLU A 114 -7.33 -10.44 4.29
N ASP A 115 -7.71 -10.05 3.07
CA ASP A 115 -9.07 -10.13 2.54
C ASP A 115 -9.33 -11.48 1.84
N VAL A 116 -8.25 -12.25 1.61
CA VAL A 116 -8.32 -13.61 1.09
C VAL A 116 -8.65 -14.54 2.26
N VAL A 117 -9.93 -14.92 2.34
CA VAL A 117 -10.40 -15.95 3.28
C VAL A 117 -10.27 -17.31 2.58
N GLU A 118 -9.41 -18.19 3.11
CA GLU A 118 -9.37 -19.61 2.71
C GLU A 118 -10.56 -20.38 3.27
#